data_AF-A0A1M6NPZ7-F1
#
_entry.id   AF-A0A1M6NPZ7-F1
#
_cell.length_a   1.000
_cell.length_b   1.000
_cell.length_c   1.000
_cell.angle_alpha   90.00
_cell.angle_beta   90.00
_cell.angle_gamma   90.00
#
_symmetry.space_group_name_H-M   'P 1'
#
loop_
_entity.id
_entity.type
_entity.pdbx_description
1 polymer ?
#
loop_
_entity_poly.entity_id
_entity_poly.type
_entity_poly.pdbx_seq_one_letter_code
_entity_poly.pdbx_strand_id
1 'polypeptide(L)'
;MCSKKIREEATVDHYPASPHPSGRLSPQDFRLDEIDRKILRALVADARISNKDLAEHVGIAQSTCLTRVRTLRERGVIRGFHADVDPRTIGHDLQAMVAIRLQPHARSAMNEMTAALTARPEVLDVYFVAGANDFLIHVATGSTDELRRFVGDVLNRDPAIAGTETYLIFEHTRALPHYVGDV
;
A
#
# COMPACT_ATOMS: atom_id res chain seq x y z
N MET A 1 37.06 26.37 -7.42
CA MET A 1 35.88 26.62 -8.26
C MET A 1 35.31 25.29 -8.71
N CYS A 2 34.02 25.04 -8.41
CA CYS A 2 33.13 24.00 -8.96
C CYS A 2 33.59 22.52 -8.85
N SER A 3 32.76 21.52 -8.53
CA SER A 3 31.31 21.41 -8.62
C SER A 3 30.77 20.33 -7.67
N LYS A 4 29.64 20.67 -7.06
CA LYS A 4 28.49 19.85 -6.62
C LYS A 4 28.51 18.35 -6.98
N LYS A 5 28.25 17.50 -5.97
CA LYS A 5 27.44 16.27 -6.08
C LYS A 5 26.44 16.30 -4.92
N ILE A 6 25.26 16.86 -5.16
CA ILE A 6 23.99 16.14 -5.39
C ILE A 6 23.60 15.35 -4.14
N ARG A 7 22.78 16.00 -3.30
CA ARG A 7 21.82 15.35 -2.42
C ARG A 7 20.73 14.80 -3.33
N GLU A 8 20.69 13.48 -3.47
CA GLU A 8 19.61 12.79 -4.16
C GLU A 8 18.48 12.65 -3.13
N GLU A 9 17.52 13.57 -3.22
CA GLU A 9 16.26 13.48 -2.49
C GLU A 9 15.61 12.16 -2.91
N ALA A 10 15.47 11.23 -1.95
CA ALA A 10 14.67 10.04 -2.13
C ALA A 10 13.25 10.49 -2.49
N THR A 11 12.90 10.37 -3.77
CA THR A 11 11.52 10.45 -4.23
C THR A 11 10.77 9.36 -3.49
N VAL A 12 9.99 9.75 -2.48
CA VAL A 12 9.03 8.89 -1.81
C VAL A 12 8.07 8.44 -2.91
N ASP A 13 8.27 7.21 -3.38
CA ASP A 13 7.42 6.56 -4.36
C ASP A 13 6.04 6.44 -3.72
N HIS A 14 5.20 7.46 -3.97
CA HIS A 14 3.86 7.54 -3.43
C HIS A 14 3.14 6.29 -3.90
N TYR A 15 2.65 5.48 -2.95
CA TYR A 15 1.64 4.48 -3.25
C TYR A 15 0.56 5.20 -4.04
N PRO A 16 0.31 4.88 -5.33
CA PRO A 16 -0.76 5.53 -6.05
C PRO A 16 -2.01 5.29 -5.22
N ALA A 17 -2.58 6.38 -4.68
CA ALA A 17 -3.79 6.35 -3.87
C ALA A 17 -4.71 5.36 -4.58
N SER A 18 -5.08 4.26 -3.89
CA SER A 18 -5.83 3.18 -4.51
C SER A 18 -6.90 3.84 -5.33
N PRO A 19 -6.89 3.70 -6.67
CA PRO A 19 -7.97 4.29 -7.43
C PRO A 19 -9.20 3.60 -6.85
N HIS A 20 -10.20 4.41 -6.49
CA HIS A 20 -11.62 4.09 -6.32
C HIS A 20 -12.20 4.40 -4.92
N PRO A 21 -12.63 5.65 -4.72
CA PRO A 21 -13.84 5.94 -3.94
C PRO A 21 -15.14 5.65 -4.72
N SER A 22 -15.13 5.51 -6.06
CA SER A 22 -16.37 5.25 -6.84
C SER A 22 -16.19 4.83 -8.31
N GLY A 23 -15.13 4.12 -8.69
CA GLY A 23 -14.88 3.77 -10.10
C GLY A 23 -14.35 2.37 -10.27
N ARG A 24 -15.11 1.34 -9.86
CA ARG A 24 -14.74 -0.07 -9.95
C ARG A 24 -14.04 -0.39 -11.28
N LEU A 25 -12.75 -0.73 -11.26
CA LEU A 25 -12.28 -1.81 -12.12
C LEU A 25 -13.01 -3.04 -11.62
N SER A 26 -14.07 -3.40 -12.33
CA SER A 26 -14.79 -4.62 -12.00
C SER A 26 -13.86 -5.80 -12.34
N PRO A 27 -13.91 -6.92 -11.61
CA PRO A 27 -13.27 -8.17 -12.06
C PRO A 27 -13.69 -8.60 -13.47
N GLN A 28 -14.70 -7.95 -14.05
CA GLN A 28 -15.28 -8.23 -15.37
C GLN A 28 -14.58 -7.48 -16.52
N ASP A 29 -13.78 -6.43 -16.24
CA ASP A 29 -13.12 -5.64 -17.29
C ASP A 29 -11.83 -6.30 -17.81
N PHE A 30 -11.33 -7.33 -17.11
CA PHE A 30 -10.14 -8.07 -17.53
C PHE A 30 -10.18 -9.54 -17.11
N ARG A 31 -10.45 -10.44 -18.07
CA ARG A 31 -10.35 -11.89 -17.83
C ARG A 31 -8.87 -12.28 -17.86
N LEU A 32 -8.28 -12.45 -16.68
CA LEU A 32 -7.00 -13.15 -16.53
C LEU A 32 -7.15 -14.56 -17.11
N ASP A 33 -6.21 -15.01 -17.92
CA ASP A 33 -6.13 -16.41 -18.32
C ASP A 33 -5.35 -17.24 -17.28
N GLU A 34 -5.27 -18.56 -17.48
CA GLU A 34 -4.60 -19.44 -16.52
C GLU A 34 -3.09 -19.18 -16.43
N ILE A 35 -2.47 -18.72 -17.52
CA ILE A 35 -1.04 -18.39 -17.54
C ILE A 35 -0.79 -17.12 -16.74
N ASP A 36 -1.64 -16.11 -16.89
CA ASP A 36 -1.53 -14.87 -16.11
C ASP A 36 -1.66 -15.16 -14.60
N ARG A 37 -2.59 -16.03 -14.20
CA ARG A 37 -2.71 -16.46 -12.79
C ARG A 37 -1.46 -17.16 -12.29
N LYS A 38 -0.89 -18.10 -13.07
CA LYS A 38 0.37 -18.77 -12.72
C LYS A 38 1.53 -17.80 -12.56
N ILE A 39 1.63 -16.81 -13.46
CA ILE A 39 2.63 -15.75 -13.38
C ILE A 39 2.46 -14.96 -12.09
N LEU A 40 1.24 -14.54 -11.76
CA LEU A 40 0.96 -13.79 -10.54
C LEU A 40 1.27 -14.60 -9.28
N ARG A 41 0.92 -15.90 -9.25
CA ARG A 41 1.25 -16.80 -8.13
C ARG A 41 2.76 -16.87 -7.89
N ALA A 42 3.54 -17.08 -8.95
CA ALA A 42 4.99 -17.16 -8.84
C ALA A 42 5.59 -15.83 -8.37
N LEU A 43 5.12 -14.69 -8.89
CA LEU A 43 5.62 -13.36 -8.51
C LEU A 43 5.21 -12.94 -7.09
N VAL A 44 4.05 -13.39 -6.60
CA VAL A 44 3.65 -13.14 -5.20
C VAL A 44 4.52 -13.94 -4.22
N ALA A 45 4.91 -15.16 -4.60
CA ALA A 45 5.79 -15.99 -3.78
C ALA A 45 7.25 -15.49 -3.83
N ASP A 46 7.73 -15.13 -5.01
CA ASP A 46 9.06 -14.58 -5.23
C ASP A 46 9.03 -13.47 -6.29
N ALA A 47 8.98 -12.22 -5.84
CA ALA A 47 9.02 -11.05 -6.70
C ALA A 47 10.35 -10.87 -7.44
N ARG A 48 11.42 -11.59 -7.02
CA ARG A 48 12.77 -11.50 -7.59
C ARG A 48 13.08 -12.63 -8.58
N ILE A 49 12.13 -13.54 -8.82
CA ILE A 49 12.30 -14.63 -9.79
C ILE A 49 12.72 -14.08 -11.16
N SER A 50 13.70 -14.74 -11.79
CA SER A 50 14.16 -14.32 -13.12
C SER A 50 13.07 -14.58 -14.17
N ASN A 51 12.98 -13.75 -15.21
CA ASN A 51 12.02 -13.99 -16.30
C ASN A 51 12.24 -15.36 -16.98
N LYS A 52 13.48 -15.86 -16.99
CA LYS A 52 13.80 -17.20 -17.49
C LYS A 52 13.10 -18.27 -16.65
N ASP A 53 13.34 -18.26 -15.35
CA ASP A 53 12.83 -19.29 -14.44
C ASP A 53 11.31 -19.18 -14.30
N LEU A 54 10.77 -17.96 -14.32
CA LEU A 54 9.33 -17.71 -14.37
C LEU A 54 8.69 -18.31 -15.61
N ALA A 55 9.27 -18.09 -16.79
CA ALA A 55 8.75 -18.63 -18.05
C ALA A 55 8.80 -20.16 -18.07
N GLU A 56 9.87 -20.76 -17.54
CA GLU A 56 10.00 -22.20 -17.37
C GLU A 56 8.96 -22.74 -16.40
N HIS A 57 8.78 -22.10 -15.25
CA HIS A 57 7.81 -22.48 -14.22
C HIS A 57 6.36 -22.46 -14.74
N VAL A 58 6.01 -21.50 -15.59
CA VAL A 58 4.65 -21.36 -16.13
C VAL A 58 4.45 -22.03 -17.50
N GLY A 59 5.51 -22.59 -18.09
CA GLY A 59 5.45 -23.41 -19.31
C GLY A 59 5.29 -22.62 -20.61
N ILE A 60 5.92 -21.44 -20.74
CA ILE A 60 5.84 -20.59 -21.94
C ILE A 60 7.22 -20.09 -22.38
N ALA A 61 7.31 -19.54 -23.60
CA ALA A 61 8.54 -18.89 -24.05
C ALA A 61 8.85 -17.62 -23.23
N GLN A 62 10.14 -17.36 -23.00
CA GLN A 62 10.60 -16.20 -22.20
C GLN A 62 10.09 -14.85 -22.74
N SER A 63 10.02 -14.70 -24.06
CA SER A 63 9.50 -13.48 -24.72
C SER A 63 8.00 -13.27 -24.47
N THR A 64 7.23 -14.36 -24.44
CA THR A 64 5.80 -14.35 -24.10
C THR A 64 5.60 -13.99 -22.62
N CYS A 65 6.41 -14.58 -21.73
CA CYS A 65 6.36 -14.27 -20.30
C CYS A 65 6.63 -12.79 -20.02
N LEU A 66 7.69 -12.25 -20.62
CA LEU A 66 8.07 -10.85 -20.48
C LEU A 66 6.94 -9.90 -20.93
N THR A 67 6.34 -10.20 -22.08
CA THR A 67 5.21 -9.42 -22.60
C THR A 67 4.01 -9.47 -21.66
N ARG A 68 3.66 -10.65 -21.13
CA ARG A 68 2.55 -10.81 -20.20
C ARG A 68 2.77 -10.06 -18.88
N VAL A 69 3.93 -10.20 -18.26
CA VAL A 69 4.28 -9.45 -17.03
C VAL A 69 4.20 -7.95 -17.26
N ARG A 70 4.72 -7.47 -18.39
CA ARG A 70 4.62 -6.06 -18.78
C ARG A 70 3.16 -5.62 -18.91
N THR A 71 2.33 -6.39 -19.61
CA THR A 71 0.92 -6.08 -19.79
C THR A 71 0.15 -6.10 -18.46
N LEU A 72 0.43 -7.04 -17.56
CA LEU A 72 -0.16 -7.09 -16.22
C LEU A 72 0.18 -5.85 -15.39
N ARG A 73 1.39 -5.29 -15.55
CA ARG A 73 1.79 -4.03 -14.92
C ARG A 73 1.12 -2.81 -15.56
N GLU A 74 1.15 -2.72 -16.89
CA GLU A 74 0.53 -1.60 -17.63
C GLU A 74 -0.97 -1.51 -17.37
N ARG A 75 -1.63 -2.65 -17.13
CA ARG A 75 -3.06 -2.73 -16.78
C ARG A 75 -3.36 -2.51 -15.29
N GLY A 76 -2.34 -2.33 -14.45
CA GLY A 76 -2.52 -2.13 -13.00
C GLY A 76 -2.88 -3.39 -12.22
N VAL A 77 -2.86 -4.59 -12.84
CA VAL A 77 -3.05 -5.86 -12.12
C VAL A 77 -1.86 -6.09 -11.17
N ILE A 78 -0.64 -5.87 -11.67
CA ILE A 78 0.54 -5.75 -10.83
C ILE A 78 0.74 -4.27 -10.51
N ARG A 79 0.46 -3.89 -9.27
CA ARG A 79 0.56 -2.51 -8.80
C ARG A 79 2.00 -2.08 -8.49
N GLY A 80 2.88 -3.03 -8.20
CA GLY A 80 4.28 -2.75 -7.87
C GLY A 80 5.02 -3.99 -7.36
N PHE A 81 6.33 -3.84 -7.15
CA PHE A 81 7.19 -4.83 -6.51
C PHE A 81 7.93 -4.13 -5.37
N HIS A 82 7.70 -4.58 -4.15
CA HIS A 82 8.26 -3.95 -2.96
C HIS A 82 8.82 -5.01 -2.02
N ALA A 83 9.86 -4.66 -1.29
CA ALA A 83 10.34 -5.48 -0.19
C ALA A 83 9.33 -5.41 0.96
N ASP A 84 9.02 -6.55 1.56
CA ASP A 84 8.27 -6.62 2.81
C ASP A 84 9.28 -6.50 3.96
N VAL A 85 9.26 -5.37 4.67
CA VAL A 85 10.24 -5.04 5.71
C VAL A 85 9.51 -4.92 7.03
N ASP A 86 10.00 -5.61 8.06
CA ASP A 86 9.47 -5.47 9.42
C ASP A 86 9.87 -4.09 9.99
N PRO A 87 8.90 -3.19 10.26
CA PRO A 87 9.18 -1.86 10.80
C PRO A 87 9.94 -1.90 12.14
N ARG A 88 9.74 -2.93 12.96
CA ARG A 88 10.41 -3.08 14.26
C ARG A 88 11.91 -3.26 14.12
N THR A 89 12.36 -3.90 13.03
CA THR A 89 13.78 -4.15 12.80
C THR A 89 14.56 -2.89 12.41
N ILE A 90 13.86 -1.81 12.06
CA ILE A 90 14.43 -0.54 11.59
C ILE A 90 14.05 0.64 12.50
N GLY A 91 13.62 0.38 13.73
CA GLY A 91 13.39 1.41 14.75
C GLY A 91 11.96 1.97 14.80
N HIS A 92 10.99 1.31 14.17
CA HIS A 92 9.56 1.60 14.32
C HIS A 92 8.89 0.53 15.17
N ASP A 93 9.25 0.51 16.46
CA ASP A 93 8.92 -0.56 17.40
C ASP A 93 7.43 -0.60 17.79
N LEU A 94 6.74 0.53 17.66
CA LEU A 94 5.34 0.68 18.05
C LEU A 94 4.43 0.81 16.83
N GLN A 95 3.48 -0.10 16.71
CA GLN A 95 2.44 -0.04 15.69
C GLN A 95 1.06 0.21 16.30
N ALA A 96 0.22 0.92 15.55
CA ALA A 96 -1.15 1.20 15.94
C ALA A 96 -2.09 1.23 14.72
N MET A 97 -3.34 0.87 14.97
CA MET A 97 -4.45 1.16 14.08
C MET A 97 -5.18 2.38 14.63
N VAL A 98 -5.31 3.44 13.83
CA VAL A 98 -6.05 4.65 14.22
C VAL A 98 -7.32 4.73 13.38
N ALA A 99 -8.46 4.62 14.03
CA ALA A 99 -9.74 4.89 13.41
C ALA A 99 -9.99 6.40 13.41
N ILE A 100 -10.36 6.95 12.26
CA ILE A 100 -10.61 8.37 12.06
C ILE A 100 -12.04 8.56 11.60
N ARG A 101 -12.75 9.45 12.28
CA ARG A 101 -14.07 9.94 11.87
C ARG A 101 -13.94 11.36 11.35
N LEU A 102 -14.49 11.61 10.17
CA LEU A 102 -14.51 12.93 9.56
C LEU A 102 -15.77 13.71 9.95
N GLN A 103 -15.61 15.03 10.00
CA GLN A 103 -16.72 15.96 10.04
C GLN A 103 -17.59 15.81 8.78
N PRO A 104 -18.93 15.96 8.87
CA PRO A 104 -19.83 15.80 7.72
C PRO A 104 -19.43 16.62 6.48
N HIS A 105 -18.97 17.86 6.68
CA HIS A 105 -18.57 18.75 5.59
C HIS A 105 -17.27 18.33 4.87
N ALA A 106 -16.45 17.47 5.49
CA ALA A 106 -15.13 17.11 4.99
C ALA A 106 -15.13 15.79 4.20
N ARG A 107 -16.27 15.10 4.15
CA ARG A 107 -16.43 13.84 3.42
C ARG A 107 -16.27 14.00 1.91
N SER A 108 -16.48 15.20 1.37
CA SER A 108 -16.21 15.51 -0.04
C SER A 108 -14.70 15.63 -0.35
N ALA A 109 -13.85 15.82 0.66
CA ALA A 109 -12.40 16.03 0.52
C ALA A 109 -11.58 14.78 0.90
N MET A 110 -12.19 13.60 0.93
CA MET A 110 -11.54 12.35 1.35
C MET A 110 -10.29 11.99 0.55
N ASN A 111 -10.25 12.32 -0.75
CA ASN A 111 -9.08 12.06 -1.60
C ASN A 111 -7.87 12.90 -1.19
N GLU A 112 -8.09 14.18 -0.88
CA GLU A 112 -7.02 15.09 -0.45
C GLU A 112 -6.48 14.66 0.92
N MET A 113 -7.38 14.28 1.84
CA MET A 113 -7.00 13.72 3.14
C MET A 113 -6.16 12.45 2.98
N THR A 114 -6.57 11.55 2.09
CA THR A 114 -5.83 10.31 1.83
C THR A 114 -4.43 10.60 1.33
N ALA A 115 -4.29 11.50 0.35
CA ALA A 115 -2.99 11.91 -0.17
C ALA A 115 -2.11 12.54 0.92
N ALA A 116 -2.69 13.39 1.78
CA ALA A 116 -1.98 14.00 2.90
C ALA A 116 -1.54 12.99 3.96
N LEU A 117 -2.34 11.95 4.22
CA LEU A 117 -1.99 10.86 5.14
C LEU A 117 -0.90 9.96 4.55
N THR A 118 -1.04 9.53 3.29
CA THR A 118 -0.06 8.66 2.62
C THR A 118 1.30 9.32 2.38
N ALA A 119 1.36 10.65 2.38
CA ALA A 119 2.62 11.38 2.30
C ALA A 119 3.46 11.32 3.58
N ARG A 120 2.93 10.75 4.67
CA ARG A 120 3.59 10.71 5.98
C ARG A 120 4.35 9.41 6.19
N PRO A 121 5.60 9.45 6.66
CA PRO A 121 6.43 8.26 6.84
C PRO A 121 5.90 7.33 7.93
N GLU A 122 5.13 7.84 8.90
CA GLU A 122 4.54 7.02 9.96
C GLU A 122 3.38 6.16 9.46
N VAL A 123 2.77 6.49 8.32
CA VAL A 123 1.59 5.81 7.77
C VAL A 123 2.01 4.68 6.84
N LEU A 124 1.65 3.46 7.21
CA LEU A 124 1.91 2.25 6.42
C LEU A 124 0.78 1.97 5.43
N ASP A 125 -0.46 2.02 5.91
CA ASP A 125 -1.65 1.73 5.12
C ASP A 125 -2.80 2.67 5.49
N VAL A 126 -3.63 2.99 4.50
CA VAL A 126 -4.87 3.76 4.68
C VAL A 126 -6.04 2.95 4.12
N TYR A 127 -7.01 2.67 4.97
CA TYR A 127 -8.22 1.92 4.64
C TYR A 127 -9.43 2.85 4.69
N PHE A 128 -10.22 2.83 3.63
CA PHE A 128 -11.55 3.41 3.61
C PHE A 128 -12.53 2.36 4.11
N VAL A 129 -13.31 2.69 5.12
CA VAL A 129 -14.22 1.73 5.75
C VAL A 129 -15.64 2.26 5.74
N ALA A 130 -16.59 1.33 5.58
CA ALA A 130 -17.99 1.62 5.86
C ALA A 130 -18.23 1.48 7.37
N GLY A 131 -19.10 2.35 7.93
CA GLY A 131 -19.49 2.28 9.33
C GLY A 131 -19.41 3.64 10.02
N ALA A 132 -19.12 3.63 11.32
CA ALA A 132 -19.07 4.83 12.15
C ALA A 132 -17.79 5.68 11.92
N ASN A 133 -16.73 5.04 11.43
CA ASN A 133 -15.47 5.69 11.07
C ASN A 133 -15.36 5.78 9.55
N ASP A 134 -14.62 6.76 9.07
CA ASP A 134 -14.41 7.02 7.65
C ASP A 134 -13.11 6.35 7.16
N PHE A 135 -12.09 6.36 8.02
CA PHE A 135 -10.80 5.73 7.76
C PHE A 135 -10.34 4.85 8.91
N LEU A 136 -9.56 3.83 8.57
CA LEU A 136 -8.60 3.22 9.48
C LEU A 136 -7.21 3.45 8.89
N ILE A 137 -6.25 3.85 9.69
CA ILE A 137 -4.85 3.95 9.25
C ILE A 137 -3.95 3.06 10.10
N HIS A 138 -3.10 2.29 9.44
CA HIS A 138 -2.03 1.54 10.09
C HIS A 138 -0.79 2.40 10.15
N VAL A 139 -0.28 2.64 11.35
CA VAL A 139 0.91 3.47 11.57
C VAL A 139 2.00 2.72 12.31
N ALA A 140 3.25 3.10 12.06
CA ALA A 140 4.43 2.62 12.77
C ALA A 140 5.33 3.78 13.19
N THR A 141 5.68 3.81 14.48
CA THR A 141 6.45 4.88 15.12
C THR A 141 7.53 4.29 16.01
N GLY A 142 8.57 5.05 16.33
CA GLY A 142 9.66 4.56 17.19
C GLY A 142 9.31 4.53 18.67
N SER A 143 8.25 5.23 19.10
CA SER A 143 7.87 5.28 20.50
C SER A 143 6.42 5.71 20.71
N THR A 144 5.91 5.48 21.93
CA THR A 144 4.60 5.98 22.36
C THR A 144 4.50 7.51 22.28
N ASP A 145 5.58 8.24 22.54
CA ASP A 145 5.61 9.70 22.45
C ASP A 145 5.50 10.20 21.01
N GLU A 146 6.12 9.50 20.06
CA GLU A 146 5.94 9.76 18.63
C GLU A 146 4.51 9.49 18.18
N LEU A 147 3.94 8.35 18.57
CA LEU A 147 2.54 8.04 18.27
C LEU A 147 1.60 9.10 18.85
N ARG A 148 1.82 9.53 20.10
CA ARG A 148 1.01 10.56 20.76
C ARG A 148 1.11 11.90 20.02
N ARG A 149 2.31 12.29 19.56
CA ARG A 149 2.50 13.50 18.74
C ARG A 149 1.81 13.38 17.40
N PHE A 150 1.93 12.24 16.73
CA PHE A 150 1.22 11.99 15.48
C PHE A 150 -0.30 12.15 15.66
N VAL A 151 -0.91 11.43 16.61
CA VAL A 151 -2.37 11.54 16.82
C VAL A 151 -2.78 12.94 17.29
N GLY A 152 -2.05 13.53 18.24
CA GLY A 152 -2.41 14.82 18.83
C GLY A 152 -2.14 16.03 17.94
N ASP A 153 -0.93 16.12 17.39
CA ASP A 153 -0.48 17.29 16.65
C ASP A 153 -0.82 17.23 15.17
N VAL A 154 -0.97 16.03 14.59
CA VAL A 154 -1.33 15.86 13.18
C VAL A 154 -2.82 15.63 13.02
N LEU A 155 -3.37 14.58 13.62
CA LEU A 155 -4.76 14.18 13.35
C LEU A 155 -5.76 15.08 14.08
N ASN A 156 -5.63 15.21 15.40
CA ASN A 156 -6.62 15.94 16.21
C ASN A 156 -6.60 17.46 15.99
N ARG A 157 -5.57 17.99 15.31
CA ARG A 157 -5.50 19.40 14.90
C ARG A 157 -6.16 19.67 13.55
N ASP A 158 -6.46 18.63 12.77
CA ASP A 158 -7.08 18.81 11.48
C ASP A 158 -8.58 19.12 11.66
N PRO A 159 -9.09 20.27 11.16
CA PRO A 159 -10.49 20.63 11.30
C PRO A 159 -11.45 19.68 10.55
N ALA A 160 -10.94 18.88 9.61
CA ALA A 160 -11.72 17.85 8.93
C ALA A 160 -12.00 16.64 9.83
N ILE A 161 -11.21 16.43 10.89
CA ILE A 161 -11.30 15.26 11.77
C ILE A 161 -12.23 15.57 12.94
N ALA A 162 -13.29 14.76 13.07
CA ALA A 162 -14.26 14.84 14.16
C ALA A 162 -13.83 14.03 15.40
N GLY A 163 -12.95 13.05 15.22
CA GLY A 163 -12.43 12.25 16.32
C GLY A 163 -11.55 11.11 15.85
N THR A 164 -10.73 10.61 16.77
CA THR A 164 -9.84 9.48 16.55
C THR A 164 -9.98 8.45 17.67
N GLU A 165 -9.78 7.18 17.34
CA GLU A 165 -9.66 6.09 18.29
C GLU A 165 -8.42 5.27 17.95
N THR A 166 -7.56 5.02 18.92
CA THR A 166 -6.26 4.37 18.69
C THR A 166 -6.22 2.99 19.34
N TYR A 167 -5.89 2.00 18.54
CA TYR A 167 -5.71 0.61 18.95
C TYR A 167 -4.24 0.24 18.81
N LEU A 168 -3.58 -0.07 19.92
CA LEU A 168 -2.19 -0.53 19.88
C LEU A 168 -2.13 -1.95 19.32
N ILE A 169 -1.19 -2.18 18.40
CA ILE A 169 -0.97 -3.48 17.78
C ILE A 169 0.18 -4.16 18.52
N PHE A 170 -0.14 -5.20 19.29
CA PHE A 170 0.88 -6.00 19.99
C PHE A 170 1.62 -6.95 19.04
N GLU A 171 0.92 -7.48 18.04
CA GLU A 171 1.47 -8.41 17.06
C GLU A 171 0.80 -8.20 15.70
N HIS A 172 1.62 -8.22 14.65
CA HIS A 172 1.17 -8.14 13.26
C HIS A 172 1.92 -9.22 12.47
N THR A 173 1.17 -10.07 11.78
CA THR A 173 1.71 -11.06 10.85
C THR A 173 1.03 -10.89 9.51
N ARG A 174 1.84 -10.69 8.47
CA ARG A 174 1.34 -10.61 7.10
C ARG A 174 1.26 -12.01 6.50
N ALA A 175 0.07 -12.41 6.05
CA ALA A 175 -0.10 -13.61 5.24
C ALA A 175 0.15 -13.30 3.76
N LEU A 176 0.77 -14.24 3.04
CA LEU A 176 0.86 -14.13 1.58
C LEU A 176 -0.53 -14.35 0.96
N PRO A 177 -0.95 -13.52 -0.01
CA PRO A 177 -2.29 -13.60 -0.56
C PRO A 177 -2.49 -14.89 -1.38
N HIS A 178 -3.35 -15.78 -0.87
CA HIS A 178 -3.70 -17.04 -1.54
C HIS A 178 -4.74 -16.88 -2.66
N TYR A 179 -5.50 -15.77 -2.69
CA TYR A 179 -6.61 -15.55 -3.63
C TYR A 179 -6.21 -15.42 -5.11
N VAL A 180 -4.91 -15.37 -5.41
CA VAL A 180 -4.39 -15.35 -6.79
C VAL A 180 -4.57 -16.74 -7.48
N GLY A 181 -5.03 -17.76 -6.73
CA GLY A 181 -5.29 -19.12 -7.19
C GLY A 181 -6.73 -19.48 -7.59
N ASP A 182 -7.75 -18.86 -6.98
CA ASP A 182 -9.07 -19.51 -6.82
C ASP A 182 -10.24 -18.87 -7.60
N VAL A 183 -9.98 -18.13 -8.68
CA VAL A 183 -11.05 -17.49 -9.51
C VAL A 183 -11.04 -17.98 -10.94
#